data_AF-A0A661LS79-F1
#
_entry.id   AF-A0A661LS79-F1
#
_cell.length_a   1.000
_cell.length_b   1.000
_cell.length_c   1.000
_cell.angle_alpha   90.00
_cell.angle_beta   90.00
_cell.angle_gamma   90.00
#
_symmetry.space_group_name_H-M   'P 1'
#
loop_
_entity.id
_entity.type
_entity.pdbx_description
1 polymer ?
#
loop_
_entity_poly.entity_id
_entity_poly.type
_entity_poly.pdbx_seq_one_letter_code
_entity_poly.pdbx_strand_id
1 'polypeptide(L)'
;MNYQNSKKIQLLIEKGAKIPNPLMVDIGEEVDIDRISGDGVIIYAGCKIYGKKTLIMPGTKLGYEGPVTIEDCQIGSNVELKGGFFSNSVFLEKANMAYGAQVRDACILEEEANGAHMVGVKHTILFPFVTLGSLINFCDCLMAGGTSRKNHSEVGSSYIHFNYTPNQDKATASLIGDVPRGVMLNQSPIFLGGQGGLVGPSRLEYGTVIAAGVIYRGDCPEGGKLLIDVGMKKTNSVFYPGVYWNIARRTLNNINYIANLIALRQWYLSVRFQFFQENFMSQKLYDGALEKLDMAIDERVNRLKALAHKMPQSAELYQKIVKGKDPQILVNQKKELFDNWQEIEDTLFLFRKKIGEVSERNAFLEKVAQDREEKGSDYIKVIQGLDEKSSAMGTTWLQGIVDEINREVLKRIPSFKNYDYR
;
A
#
# COMPACT_ATOMS: atom_id res chain seq x y z
N MET A 1 23.12 -4.30 -31.06
CA MET A 1 23.16 -4.66 -29.62
C MET A 1 24.40 -4.00 -29.03
N ASN A 2 24.28 -3.23 -27.94
CA ASN A 2 25.42 -2.62 -27.25
C ASN A 2 26.31 -3.75 -26.69
N TYR A 3 27.64 -3.67 -26.89
CA TYR A 3 28.60 -4.68 -26.41
C TYR A 3 28.44 -4.97 -24.91
N GLN A 4 28.14 -3.96 -24.11
CA GLN A 4 27.92 -4.11 -22.67
C GLN A 4 26.66 -4.95 -22.34
N ASN A 5 25.56 -4.72 -23.06
CA ASN A 5 24.32 -5.48 -22.90
C ASN A 5 24.55 -6.97 -23.24
N SER A 6 25.20 -7.26 -24.38
CA SER A 6 25.52 -8.64 -24.77
C SER A 6 26.33 -9.38 -23.72
N LYS A 7 27.34 -8.72 -23.12
CA LYS A 7 28.16 -9.30 -22.05
C LYS A 7 27.34 -9.62 -20.79
N LYS A 8 26.45 -8.72 -20.38
CA LYS A 8 25.57 -8.92 -19.22
C LYS A 8 24.62 -10.11 -19.41
N ILE A 9 24.01 -10.21 -20.58
CA ILE A 9 23.12 -11.33 -20.93
C ILE A 9 23.90 -12.65 -20.92
N GLN A 10 25.10 -12.68 -21.48
CA GLN A 10 25.96 -13.87 -21.45
C GLN A 10 26.27 -14.30 -20.01
N LEU A 11 26.69 -13.37 -19.15
CA LEU A 11 26.98 -13.66 -17.73
C LEU A 11 25.76 -14.22 -17.00
N LEU A 12 24.54 -13.74 -17.30
CA LEU A 12 23.32 -14.27 -16.69
C LEU A 12 23.02 -15.71 -17.14
N ILE A 13 23.22 -16.01 -18.42
CA ILE A 13 23.06 -17.37 -18.94
C ILE A 13 24.09 -18.30 -18.30
N GLU A 14 25.34 -17.86 -18.16
CA GLU A 14 26.41 -18.59 -17.46
C GLU A 14 26.09 -18.82 -15.98
N LYS A 15 25.42 -17.86 -15.31
CA LYS A 15 24.89 -18.03 -13.95
C LYS A 15 23.72 -19.04 -13.86
N GLY A 16 23.11 -19.41 -14.98
CA GLY A 16 22.02 -20.40 -15.06
C GLY A 16 20.66 -19.85 -15.49
N ALA A 17 20.54 -18.53 -15.70
CA ALA A 17 19.27 -17.93 -16.12
C ALA A 17 18.88 -18.41 -17.52
N LYS A 18 17.59 -18.67 -17.73
CA LYS A 18 17.04 -19.08 -19.03
C LYS A 18 16.58 -17.86 -19.79
N ILE A 19 17.28 -17.53 -20.88
CA ILE A 19 16.93 -16.44 -21.78
C ILE A 19 16.75 -17.03 -23.18
N PRO A 20 15.53 -17.47 -23.57
CA PRO A 20 15.33 -18.22 -24.82
C PRO A 20 15.71 -17.43 -26.08
N ASN A 21 15.57 -16.10 -26.04
CA ASN A 21 15.92 -15.21 -27.15
C ASN A 21 16.84 -14.08 -26.66
N PRO A 22 18.14 -14.35 -26.42
CA PRO A 22 19.07 -13.39 -25.82
C PRO A 22 19.12 -12.05 -26.56
N LEU A 23 19.08 -12.07 -27.89
CA LEU A 23 19.16 -10.88 -28.75
C LEU A 23 17.99 -9.90 -28.59
N MET A 24 16.89 -10.33 -27.94
CA MET A 24 15.66 -9.55 -27.75
C MET A 24 15.52 -9.03 -26.32
N VAL A 25 16.51 -9.23 -25.45
CA VAL A 25 16.52 -8.69 -24.09
C VAL A 25 17.44 -7.48 -24.03
N ASP A 26 17.01 -6.46 -23.29
CA ASP A 26 17.82 -5.28 -23.03
C ASP A 26 18.08 -5.10 -21.53
N ILE A 27 19.35 -5.02 -21.15
CA ILE A 27 19.79 -4.81 -19.77
C ILE A 27 20.64 -3.54 -19.71
N GLY A 28 20.17 -2.55 -18.94
CA GLY A 28 20.83 -1.26 -18.75
C GLY A 28 22.24 -1.38 -18.18
N GLU A 29 23.12 -0.43 -18.51
CA GLU A 29 24.52 -0.40 -18.05
C GLU A 29 24.63 -0.27 -16.52
N GLU A 30 23.64 0.35 -15.88
CA GLU A 30 23.52 0.55 -14.44
C GLU A 30 23.08 -0.71 -13.66
N VAL A 31 22.55 -1.73 -14.34
CA VAL A 31 22.05 -2.95 -13.68
C VAL A 31 23.19 -3.83 -13.19
N ASP A 32 23.21 -4.11 -11.90
CA ASP A 32 24.17 -5.04 -11.30
C ASP A 32 23.72 -6.50 -11.46
N ILE A 33 24.52 -7.29 -12.14
CA ILE A 33 24.25 -8.71 -12.44
C ILE A 33 24.26 -9.58 -11.17
N ASP A 34 24.95 -9.16 -10.11
CA ASP A 34 24.94 -9.88 -8.83
C ASP A 34 23.61 -9.75 -8.09
N ARG A 35 22.75 -8.83 -8.51
CA ARG A 35 21.37 -8.69 -8.04
C ARG A 35 20.36 -9.51 -8.85
N ILE A 36 20.81 -10.28 -9.83
CA ILE A 36 19.96 -11.17 -10.62
C ILE A 36 20.42 -12.60 -10.39
N SER A 37 19.52 -13.42 -9.87
CA SER A 37 19.73 -14.85 -9.70
C SER A 37 19.79 -15.55 -11.05
N GLY A 38 20.67 -16.56 -11.16
CA GLY A 38 20.62 -17.52 -12.26
C GLY A 38 19.71 -18.71 -11.98
N ASP A 39 19.36 -18.95 -10.71
CA ASP A 39 18.60 -20.13 -10.31
C ASP A 39 17.11 -19.99 -10.66
N GLY A 40 16.64 -20.79 -11.62
CA GLY A 40 15.24 -20.86 -12.03
C GLY A 40 14.68 -19.59 -12.69
N VAL A 41 15.50 -18.55 -12.91
CA VAL A 41 15.05 -17.29 -13.53
C VAL A 41 14.83 -17.49 -15.02
N ILE A 42 13.70 -16.99 -15.54
CA ILE A 42 13.35 -17.02 -16.96
C ILE A 42 13.03 -15.62 -17.45
N ILE A 43 13.75 -15.15 -18.47
CA ILE A 43 13.52 -13.85 -19.10
C ILE A 43 13.11 -14.07 -20.56
N TYR A 44 11.84 -13.80 -20.87
CA TYR A 44 11.28 -13.96 -22.21
C TYR A 44 11.66 -12.79 -23.14
N ALA A 45 11.35 -12.93 -24.42
CA ALA A 45 11.75 -12.00 -25.47
C ALA A 45 11.11 -10.61 -25.29
N GLY A 46 11.87 -9.55 -25.61
CA GLY A 46 11.41 -8.17 -25.60
C GLY A 46 11.48 -7.48 -24.22
N CYS A 47 11.90 -8.20 -23.18
CA CYS A 47 12.02 -7.67 -21.84
C CYS A 47 13.15 -6.63 -21.73
N LYS A 48 12.91 -5.58 -20.94
CA LYS A 48 13.86 -4.52 -20.64
C LYS A 48 14.06 -4.41 -19.13
N ILE A 49 15.31 -4.42 -18.68
CA ILE A 49 15.68 -4.42 -17.27
C ILE A 49 16.61 -3.23 -17.03
N TYR A 50 16.16 -2.28 -16.21
CA TYR A 50 16.86 -1.03 -15.92
C TYR A 50 16.90 -0.75 -14.43
N GLY A 51 17.71 0.22 -14.02
CA GLY A 51 17.79 0.72 -12.66
C GLY A 51 18.83 0.02 -11.80
N LYS A 52 19.65 0.83 -11.12
CA LYS A 52 20.74 0.39 -10.24
C LYS A 52 20.26 -0.44 -9.05
N LYS A 53 18.99 -0.31 -8.68
CA LYS A 53 18.35 -1.00 -7.56
C LYS A 53 17.65 -2.28 -7.96
N THR A 54 17.61 -2.62 -9.24
CA THR A 54 16.87 -3.80 -9.70
C THR A 54 17.44 -5.08 -9.10
N LEU A 55 16.54 -5.90 -8.53
CA LEU A 55 16.82 -7.20 -7.92
C LEU A 55 15.83 -8.22 -8.50
N ILE A 56 16.33 -9.37 -8.93
CA ILE A 56 15.54 -10.49 -9.45
C ILE A 56 15.98 -11.78 -8.72
N MET A 57 15.12 -12.30 -7.87
CA MET A 57 15.39 -13.48 -7.04
C MET A 57 15.04 -14.81 -7.73
N PRO A 58 15.46 -15.97 -7.17
CA PRO A 58 15.28 -17.28 -7.79
C PRO A 58 13.84 -17.61 -8.22
N GLY A 59 13.71 -18.38 -9.30
CA GLY A 59 12.42 -18.84 -9.82
C GLY A 59 11.55 -17.76 -10.49
N THR A 60 12.02 -16.51 -10.56
CA THR A 60 11.27 -15.40 -11.16
C THR A 60 11.07 -15.60 -12.67
N LYS A 61 9.87 -15.30 -13.18
CA LYS A 61 9.57 -15.32 -14.63
C LYS A 61 9.14 -13.95 -15.12
N LEU A 62 9.79 -13.48 -16.17
CA LEU A 62 9.60 -12.14 -16.73
C LEU A 62 9.16 -12.21 -18.19
N GLY A 63 7.95 -11.74 -18.46
CA GLY A 63 7.44 -11.47 -19.80
C GLY A 63 6.80 -12.63 -20.55
N TYR A 64 6.21 -13.59 -19.84
CA TYR A 64 5.61 -14.78 -20.47
C TYR A 64 4.43 -14.46 -21.41
N GLU A 65 3.55 -13.54 -21.02
CA GLU A 65 2.37 -13.14 -21.82
C GLU A 65 2.65 -11.93 -22.74
N GLY A 66 3.75 -11.21 -22.50
CA GLY A 66 4.22 -10.09 -23.30
C GLY A 66 5.46 -9.43 -22.67
N PRO A 67 6.17 -8.53 -23.36
CA PRO A 67 7.39 -7.93 -22.83
C PRO A 67 7.13 -7.18 -21.51
N VAL A 68 8.05 -7.30 -20.56
CA VAL A 68 8.08 -6.44 -19.37
C VAL A 68 9.16 -5.39 -19.49
N THR A 69 8.88 -4.19 -18.98
CA THR A 69 9.92 -3.20 -18.65
C THR A 69 9.96 -3.05 -17.14
N ILE A 70 11.13 -3.26 -16.55
CA ILE A 70 11.36 -3.15 -15.11
C ILE A 70 12.39 -2.07 -14.87
N GLU A 71 12.14 -1.21 -13.88
CA GLU A 71 13.04 -0.14 -13.46
C GLU A 71 13.08 -0.02 -11.93
N ASP A 72 14.25 -0.22 -11.33
CA ASP A 72 14.48 -0.09 -9.88
C ASP A 72 13.53 -0.92 -8.99
N CYS A 73 13.03 -2.06 -9.49
CA CYS A 73 12.17 -2.98 -8.73
C CYS A 73 12.95 -4.03 -7.95
N GLN A 74 12.43 -4.45 -6.79
CA GLN A 74 12.94 -5.61 -6.06
C GLN A 74 11.92 -6.74 -6.17
N ILE A 75 12.33 -7.81 -6.88
CA ILE A 75 11.46 -8.91 -7.26
C ILE A 75 11.90 -10.16 -6.50
N GLY A 76 11.06 -10.58 -5.57
CA GLY A 76 11.25 -11.74 -4.70
C GLY A 76 11.11 -13.08 -5.42
N SER A 77 11.36 -14.17 -4.69
CA SER A 77 11.42 -15.50 -5.27
C SER A 77 10.08 -15.93 -5.88
N ASN A 78 10.12 -16.68 -6.98
CA ASN A 78 8.94 -17.24 -7.66
C ASN A 78 7.89 -16.20 -8.09
N VAL A 79 8.28 -14.92 -8.22
CA VAL A 79 7.39 -13.88 -8.76
C VAL A 79 7.23 -14.06 -10.27
N GLU A 80 6.02 -13.82 -10.78
CA GLU A 80 5.78 -13.79 -12.22
C GLU A 80 5.22 -12.44 -12.65
N LEU A 81 6.01 -11.69 -13.42
CA LEU A 81 5.59 -10.45 -14.07
C LEU A 81 5.41 -10.76 -15.55
N LYS A 82 4.17 -10.96 -16.00
CA LYS A 82 3.90 -11.61 -17.29
C LYS A 82 3.88 -10.66 -18.48
N GLY A 83 3.71 -9.35 -18.27
CA GLY A 83 3.80 -8.33 -19.31
C GLY A 83 3.37 -6.96 -18.79
N GLY A 84 4.04 -5.88 -19.19
CA GLY A 84 3.70 -4.51 -18.74
C GLY A 84 4.89 -3.66 -18.30
N PHE A 85 4.62 -2.66 -17.47
CA PHE A 85 5.61 -1.73 -16.94
C PHE A 85 5.60 -1.73 -15.41
N PHE A 86 6.79 -1.88 -14.82
CA PHE A 86 7.01 -2.00 -13.40
C PHE A 86 8.14 -1.05 -13.00
N SER A 87 7.89 -0.12 -12.09
CA SER A 87 8.91 0.85 -11.66
C SER A 87 8.85 1.10 -10.16
N ASN A 88 10.02 1.21 -9.54
CA ASN A 88 10.22 1.64 -8.16
C ASN A 88 9.30 0.93 -7.13
N SER A 89 9.18 -0.40 -7.24
CA SER A 89 8.23 -1.21 -6.48
C SER A 89 8.81 -2.55 -6.03
N VAL A 90 8.19 -3.16 -5.02
CA VAL A 90 8.62 -4.44 -4.43
C VAL A 90 7.53 -5.50 -4.61
N PHE A 91 7.97 -6.72 -4.94
CA PHE A 91 7.13 -7.90 -5.08
C PHE A 91 7.72 -9.00 -4.20
N LEU A 92 6.97 -9.48 -3.22
CA LEU A 92 7.40 -10.58 -2.36
C LEU A 92 7.03 -11.92 -2.96
N GLU A 93 7.37 -13.00 -2.26
CA GLU A 93 7.34 -14.35 -2.81
C GLU A 93 6.00 -14.69 -3.48
N LYS A 94 6.07 -15.24 -4.70
CA LYS A 94 4.90 -15.69 -5.49
C LYS A 94 3.88 -14.60 -5.84
N ALA A 95 4.20 -13.32 -5.65
CA ALA A 95 3.37 -12.26 -6.21
C ALA A 95 3.29 -12.39 -7.74
N ASN A 96 2.14 -12.04 -8.33
CA ASN A 96 1.88 -12.28 -9.74
C ASN A 96 1.16 -11.10 -10.39
N MET A 97 1.63 -10.65 -11.55
CA MET A 97 0.95 -9.63 -12.34
C MET A 97 0.86 -10.10 -13.79
N ALA A 98 -0.37 -10.25 -14.30
CA ALA A 98 -0.62 -10.69 -15.65
C ALA A 98 -0.39 -9.57 -16.69
N TYR A 99 -0.66 -9.90 -17.97
CA TYR A 99 -0.43 -9.01 -19.10
C TYR A 99 -1.00 -7.60 -18.95
N GLY A 100 -0.21 -6.60 -19.33
CA GLY A 100 -0.62 -5.19 -19.38
C GLY A 100 -0.63 -4.50 -18.02
N ALA A 101 0.04 -5.05 -17.01
CA ALA A 101 0.17 -4.41 -15.72
C ALA A 101 0.94 -3.08 -15.81
N GLN A 102 0.54 -2.12 -14.97
CA GLN A 102 1.14 -0.81 -14.81
C GLN A 102 1.37 -0.56 -13.32
N VAL A 103 2.48 -1.08 -12.80
CA VAL A 103 2.86 -0.93 -11.38
C VAL A 103 3.90 0.17 -11.25
N ARG A 104 3.52 1.28 -10.64
CA ARG A 104 4.38 2.48 -10.51
C ARG A 104 4.77 2.72 -9.06
N ASP A 105 5.57 3.75 -8.83
CA ASP A 105 6.27 4.08 -7.59
C ASP A 105 5.60 3.65 -6.29
N ALA A 106 6.43 3.12 -5.39
CA ALA A 106 6.11 2.80 -4.01
C ALA A 106 4.94 1.81 -3.86
N CYS A 107 4.89 0.81 -4.74
CA CYS A 107 4.03 -0.34 -4.51
C CYS A 107 4.76 -1.45 -3.76
N ILE A 108 4.02 -2.16 -2.91
CA ILE A 108 4.45 -3.39 -2.25
C ILE A 108 3.36 -4.43 -2.48
N LEU A 109 3.69 -5.49 -3.20
CA LEU A 109 2.83 -6.65 -3.35
C LEU A 109 3.42 -7.76 -2.50
N GLU A 110 2.76 -8.08 -1.39
CA GLU A 110 3.21 -9.11 -0.46
C GLU A 110 2.90 -10.52 -1.00
N GLU A 111 3.19 -11.54 -0.19
CA GLU A 111 3.21 -12.93 -0.63
C GLU A 111 1.89 -13.37 -1.29
N GLU A 112 1.99 -13.96 -2.47
CA GLU A 112 0.82 -14.45 -3.23
C GLU A 112 -0.24 -13.37 -3.57
N ALA A 113 0.06 -12.08 -3.38
CA ALA A 113 -0.76 -11.00 -3.92
C ALA A 113 -0.72 -11.04 -5.45
N ASN A 114 -1.86 -10.89 -6.10
CA ASN A 114 -1.95 -11.10 -7.54
C ASN A 114 -2.84 -10.10 -8.25
N GLY A 115 -2.55 -9.87 -9.53
CA GLY A 115 -3.35 -9.06 -10.44
C GLY A 115 -3.54 -9.74 -11.79
N ALA A 116 -4.78 -9.75 -12.28
CA ALA A 116 -5.10 -10.20 -13.62
C ALA A 116 -4.66 -9.16 -14.67
N HIS A 117 -5.23 -9.19 -15.87
CA HIS A 117 -4.73 -8.38 -16.98
C HIS A 117 -5.15 -6.90 -16.84
N MET A 118 -4.29 -5.99 -17.32
CA MET A 118 -4.55 -4.54 -17.38
C MET A 118 -4.81 -3.90 -16.01
N VAL A 119 -4.03 -4.29 -15.00
CA VAL A 119 -4.10 -3.70 -13.65
C VAL A 119 -3.10 -2.56 -13.49
N GLY A 120 -3.59 -1.38 -13.12
CA GLY A 120 -2.79 -0.20 -12.81
C GLY A 120 -2.81 0.15 -11.33
N VAL A 121 -1.63 0.27 -10.72
CA VAL A 121 -1.45 0.67 -9.31
C VAL A 121 -0.27 1.64 -9.15
N LYS A 122 -0.32 2.47 -8.12
CA LYS A 122 0.74 3.41 -7.72
C LYS A 122 0.55 3.76 -6.24
N HIS A 123 1.63 3.84 -5.47
CA HIS A 123 1.56 4.06 -4.01
C HIS A 123 0.54 3.12 -3.35
N THR A 124 0.61 1.83 -3.70
CA THR A 124 -0.39 0.84 -3.29
C THR A 124 0.29 -0.35 -2.61
N ILE A 125 -0.22 -0.72 -1.44
CA ILE A 125 0.28 -1.84 -0.66
C ILE A 125 -0.79 -2.90 -0.59
N LEU A 126 -0.46 -4.11 -1.07
CA LEU A 126 -1.33 -5.27 -1.06
C LEU A 126 -0.72 -6.31 -0.13
N PHE A 127 -1.44 -6.65 0.94
CA PHE A 127 -1.07 -7.72 1.85
C PHE A 127 -1.21 -9.09 1.20
N PRO A 128 -0.77 -10.18 1.87
CA PRO A 128 -0.76 -11.49 1.25
C PRO A 128 -2.15 -11.90 0.78
N PHE A 129 -2.18 -12.63 -0.33
CA PHE A 129 -3.40 -13.15 -0.97
C PHE A 129 -4.35 -12.11 -1.59
N VAL A 130 -4.13 -10.79 -1.46
CA VAL A 130 -5.03 -9.82 -2.13
C VAL A 130 -5.03 -10.08 -3.63
N THR A 131 -6.23 -10.16 -4.20
CA THR A 131 -6.45 -10.47 -5.62
C THR A 131 -7.09 -9.27 -6.31
N LEU A 132 -6.42 -8.74 -7.33
CA LEU A 132 -6.96 -7.74 -8.23
C LEU A 132 -7.45 -8.44 -9.50
N GLY A 133 -8.71 -8.24 -9.86
CA GLY A 133 -9.29 -8.64 -11.14
C GLY A 133 -8.67 -7.90 -12.33
N SER A 134 -9.42 -7.78 -13.42
CA SER A 134 -8.88 -7.21 -14.67
C SER A 134 -9.34 -5.77 -14.89
N LEU A 135 -8.60 -4.99 -15.68
CA LEU A 135 -8.99 -3.62 -16.08
C LEU A 135 -9.17 -2.65 -14.88
N ILE A 136 -8.28 -2.73 -13.90
CA ILE A 136 -8.40 -2.00 -12.62
C ILE A 136 -7.47 -0.78 -12.61
N ASN A 137 -7.93 0.31 -12.00
CA ASN A 137 -7.05 1.38 -11.52
C ASN A 137 -7.24 1.54 -10.00
N PHE A 138 -6.25 1.09 -9.23
CA PHE A 138 -6.33 0.97 -7.78
C PHE A 138 -5.12 1.61 -7.11
N CYS A 139 -4.96 2.92 -7.34
CA CYS A 139 -3.86 3.68 -6.77
C CYS A 139 -4.16 4.15 -5.34
N ASP A 140 -3.12 4.54 -4.59
CA ASP A 140 -3.23 5.19 -3.27
C ASP A 140 -4.04 4.38 -2.23
N CYS A 141 -3.91 3.05 -2.26
CA CYS A 141 -4.61 2.13 -1.36
C CYS A 141 -3.65 1.30 -0.50
N LEU A 142 -4.06 1.00 0.74
CA LEU A 142 -3.57 -0.14 1.50
C LEU A 142 -4.72 -1.12 1.62
N MET A 143 -4.53 -2.35 1.17
CA MET A 143 -5.55 -3.38 1.24
C MET A 143 -5.02 -4.62 1.95
N ALA A 144 -5.69 -5.00 3.03
CA ALA A 144 -5.45 -6.22 3.77
C ALA A 144 -6.00 -7.44 3.01
N GLY A 145 -5.28 -8.56 3.12
CA GLY A 145 -5.66 -9.84 2.55
C GLY A 145 -6.68 -10.60 3.39
N GLY A 146 -6.97 -11.81 2.92
CA GLY A 146 -7.70 -12.80 3.72
C GLY A 146 -6.74 -13.78 4.39
N THR A 147 -7.16 -15.05 4.52
CA THR A 147 -6.38 -16.10 5.21
C THR A 147 -5.73 -17.09 4.25
N SER A 148 -6.00 -17.04 2.96
CA SER A 148 -5.29 -17.84 1.94
C SER A 148 -5.65 -17.39 0.54
N ARG A 149 -5.01 -17.95 -0.49
CA ARG A 149 -5.45 -17.77 -1.89
C ARG A 149 -6.89 -18.22 -2.16
N LYS A 150 -7.45 -19.14 -1.37
CA LYS A 150 -8.85 -19.57 -1.51
C LYS A 150 -9.82 -18.68 -0.76
N ASN A 151 -9.35 -18.03 0.32
CA ASN A 151 -10.13 -17.12 1.14
C ASN A 151 -9.40 -15.77 1.18
N HIS A 152 -9.52 -15.03 0.09
CA HIS A 152 -8.76 -13.81 -0.16
C HIS A 152 -9.65 -12.56 -0.22
N SER A 153 -9.09 -11.39 0.07
CA SER A 153 -9.70 -10.12 -0.28
C SER A 153 -9.59 -9.87 -1.78
N GLU A 154 -10.65 -9.39 -2.41
CA GLU A 154 -10.73 -9.24 -3.85
C GLU A 154 -11.19 -7.85 -4.27
N VAL A 155 -10.55 -7.32 -5.31
CA VAL A 155 -11.03 -6.17 -6.08
C VAL A 155 -11.49 -6.70 -7.42
N GLY A 156 -12.81 -6.69 -7.66
CA GLY A 156 -13.41 -7.22 -8.87
C GLY A 156 -13.00 -6.45 -10.13
N SER A 157 -13.18 -7.07 -11.29
CA SER A 157 -12.76 -6.47 -12.56
C SER A 157 -13.44 -5.13 -12.85
N SER A 158 -12.73 -4.23 -13.53
CA SER A 158 -13.17 -2.87 -13.88
C SER A 158 -13.47 -1.97 -12.68
N TYR A 159 -12.74 -2.17 -11.58
CA TYR A 159 -12.84 -1.32 -10.40
C TYR A 159 -11.93 -0.08 -10.50
N ILE A 160 -12.41 1.05 -9.98
CA ILE A 160 -11.64 2.29 -9.92
C ILE A 160 -11.59 2.82 -8.49
N HIS A 161 -10.39 3.06 -7.99
CA HIS A 161 -10.19 3.94 -6.85
C HIS A 161 -10.07 5.39 -7.32
N PHE A 162 -11.02 6.25 -6.92
CA PHE A 162 -11.01 7.67 -7.28
C PHE A 162 -10.14 8.45 -6.30
N ASN A 163 -8.87 8.65 -6.68
CA ASN A 163 -7.82 9.28 -5.88
C ASN A 163 -7.44 10.71 -6.32
N TYR A 164 -8.28 11.36 -7.13
CA TYR A 164 -8.08 12.74 -7.56
C TYR A 164 -9.40 13.50 -7.51
N THR A 165 -9.38 14.67 -6.88
CA THR A 165 -10.60 15.45 -6.64
C THR A 165 -10.76 16.61 -7.63
N PRO A 166 -11.99 17.12 -7.84
CA PRO A 166 -12.22 18.33 -8.63
C PRO A 166 -11.46 19.58 -8.14
N ASN A 167 -11.06 19.61 -6.85
CA ASN A 167 -10.22 20.66 -6.28
C ASN A 167 -8.70 20.41 -6.50
N GLN A 168 -8.35 19.51 -7.43
CA GLN A 168 -6.98 19.16 -7.79
C GLN A 168 -6.15 18.70 -6.59
N ASP A 169 -6.71 17.83 -5.77
CA ASP A 169 -6.11 17.30 -4.55
C ASP A 169 -6.02 15.77 -4.59
N LYS A 170 -5.02 15.23 -3.86
CA LYS A 170 -4.69 13.80 -3.75
C LYS A 170 -4.62 13.29 -2.31
N ALA A 171 -5.08 14.04 -1.31
CA ALA A 171 -5.24 13.56 0.07
C ALA A 171 -6.45 12.63 0.16
N THR A 172 -6.40 11.53 -0.57
CA THR A 172 -7.51 10.60 -0.86
C THR A 172 -7.14 9.14 -0.66
N ALA A 173 -6.04 8.85 0.03
CA ALA A 173 -5.62 7.47 0.25
C ALA A 173 -6.69 6.69 1.03
N SER A 174 -6.89 5.41 0.71
CA SER A 174 -7.93 4.59 1.34
C SER A 174 -7.34 3.37 2.03
N LEU A 175 -7.78 3.18 3.27
CA LEU A 175 -7.38 2.09 4.16
C LEU A 175 -8.48 1.02 4.10
N ILE A 176 -8.15 -0.17 3.60
CA ILE A 176 -9.10 -1.25 3.36
C ILE A 176 -8.61 -2.45 4.19
N GLY A 177 -9.23 -2.64 5.35
CA GLY A 177 -8.67 -3.34 6.49
C GLY A 177 -7.87 -2.38 7.37
N ASP A 178 -6.95 -2.92 8.16
CA ASP A 178 -5.94 -2.15 8.88
C ASP A 178 -4.63 -2.94 8.96
N VAL A 179 -3.59 -2.30 9.47
CA VAL A 179 -2.31 -2.97 9.67
C VAL A 179 -2.30 -3.83 10.94
N PRO A 180 -2.72 -3.32 12.13
CA PRO A 180 -2.60 -4.08 13.37
C PRO A 180 -3.21 -5.48 13.33
N ARG A 181 -4.39 -5.64 12.74
CA ARG A 181 -5.05 -6.95 12.59
C ARG A 181 -4.63 -7.64 11.29
N GLY A 182 -4.40 -6.89 10.21
CA GLY A 182 -4.22 -7.43 8.87
C GLY A 182 -2.92 -8.22 8.72
N VAL A 183 -1.85 -7.79 9.39
CA VAL A 183 -0.56 -8.50 9.36
C VAL A 183 -0.59 -9.85 10.06
N MET A 184 -1.64 -10.15 10.83
CA MET A 184 -1.83 -11.45 11.50
C MET A 184 -2.41 -12.51 10.56
N LEU A 185 -2.85 -12.15 9.35
CA LEU A 185 -3.30 -13.08 8.30
C LEU A 185 -4.46 -14.00 8.73
N ASN A 186 -5.27 -13.54 9.68
CA ASN A 186 -6.37 -14.28 10.30
C ASN A 186 -7.71 -13.51 10.24
N GLN A 187 -7.80 -12.49 9.39
CA GLN A 187 -8.98 -11.65 9.26
C GLN A 187 -9.91 -12.10 8.13
N SER A 188 -11.18 -11.72 8.23
CA SER A 188 -12.17 -11.95 7.17
C SER A 188 -11.83 -11.12 5.93
N PRO A 189 -11.95 -11.69 4.71
CA PRO A 189 -11.64 -10.97 3.48
C PRO A 189 -12.56 -9.77 3.26
N ILE A 190 -12.08 -8.80 2.49
CA ILE A 190 -12.85 -7.64 2.02
C ILE A 190 -13.08 -7.79 0.52
N PHE A 191 -14.32 -7.59 0.08
CA PHE A 191 -14.70 -7.77 -1.31
C PHE A 191 -15.19 -6.45 -1.92
N LEU A 192 -14.52 -5.97 -2.96
CA LEU A 192 -14.92 -4.79 -3.72
C LEU A 192 -15.47 -5.24 -5.08
N GLY A 193 -16.80 -5.31 -5.22
CA GLY A 193 -17.44 -5.87 -6.40
C GLY A 193 -17.10 -5.16 -7.71
N GLY A 194 -16.87 -5.93 -8.77
CA GLY A 194 -16.45 -5.43 -10.09
C GLY A 194 -17.44 -4.44 -10.73
N GLN A 195 -16.99 -3.73 -11.76
CA GLN A 195 -17.68 -2.58 -12.38
C GLN A 195 -18.04 -1.49 -11.36
N GLY A 196 -17.37 -1.46 -10.21
CA GLY A 196 -17.61 -0.54 -9.11
C GLY A 196 -16.51 0.51 -8.97
N GLY A 197 -16.57 1.24 -7.87
CA GLY A 197 -15.47 2.12 -7.49
C GLY A 197 -15.54 2.60 -6.05
N LEU A 198 -14.40 3.05 -5.55
CA LEU A 198 -14.27 3.60 -4.20
C LEU A 198 -13.76 5.03 -4.29
N VAL A 199 -14.52 5.98 -3.74
CA VAL A 199 -14.10 7.39 -3.71
C VAL A 199 -13.26 7.64 -2.47
N GLY A 200 -11.99 7.98 -2.68
CA GLY A 200 -11.04 8.25 -1.60
C GLY A 200 -11.19 9.64 -0.96
N PRO A 201 -10.69 9.84 0.28
CA PRO A 201 -10.19 8.80 1.18
C PRO A 201 -11.36 8.03 1.80
N SER A 202 -11.18 6.73 2.01
CA SER A 202 -12.18 5.84 2.62
C SER A 202 -11.54 4.83 3.55
N ARG A 203 -12.30 4.41 4.58
CA ARG A 203 -11.93 3.35 5.53
C ARG A 203 -12.95 2.23 5.47
N LEU A 204 -12.54 1.03 5.06
CA LEU A 204 -13.42 -0.14 5.01
C LEU A 204 -12.84 -1.22 5.91
N GLU A 205 -13.66 -1.83 6.77
CA GLU A 205 -13.20 -2.86 7.69
C GLU A 205 -13.40 -4.28 7.16
N TYR A 206 -12.78 -5.24 7.84
CA TYR A 206 -12.82 -6.66 7.48
C TYR A 206 -14.26 -7.19 7.33
N GLY A 207 -14.45 -8.13 6.40
CA GLY A 207 -15.76 -8.70 6.08
C GLY A 207 -16.71 -7.75 5.33
N THR A 208 -16.27 -6.53 5.00
CA THR A 208 -17.07 -5.62 4.16
C THR A 208 -17.15 -6.15 2.73
N VAL A 209 -18.35 -6.09 2.16
CA VAL A 209 -18.64 -6.45 0.77
C VAL A 209 -19.29 -5.24 0.08
N ILE A 210 -18.65 -4.68 -0.94
CA ILE A 210 -19.30 -3.73 -1.84
C ILE A 210 -19.89 -4.52 -3.01
N ALA A 211 -21.18 -4.35 -3.28
CA ALA A 211 -21.82 -5.02 -4.41
C ALA A 211 -21.24 -4.54 -5.76
N ALA A 212 -21.30 -5.41 -6.77
CA ALA A 212 -20.87 -5.05 -8.12
C ALA A 212 -21.68 -3.86 -8.67
N GLY A 213 -21.04 -3.00 -9.47
CA GLY A 213 -21.67 -1.81 -10.04
C GLY A 213 -21.80 -0.61 -9.09
N VAL A 214 -21.38 -0.74 -7.83
CA VAL A 214 -21.52 0.33 -6.83
C VAL A 214 -20.31 1.24 -6.82
N ILE A 215 -20.54 2.56 -6.90
CA ILE A 215 -19.53 3.57 -6.57
C ILE A 215 -19.74 4.03 -5.13
N TYR A 216 -18.93 3.51 -4.20
CA TYR A 216 -19.05 3.80 -2.78
C TYR A 216 -18.34 5.10 -2.38
N ARG A 217 -19.02 5.91 -1.54
CA ARG A 217 -18.61 7.25 -1.11
C ARG A 217 -18.73 7.40 0.40
N GLY A 218 -18.00 6.58 1.15
CA GLY A 218 -18.11 6.59 2.60
C GLY A 218 -17.09 5.68 3.25
N ASP A 219 -17.24 5.53 4.55
CA ASP A 219 -16.47 4.61 5.38
C ASP A 219 -17.40 3.47 5.83
N CYS A 220 -16.83 2.37 6.31
CA CYS A 220 -17.52 1.26 6.95
C CYS A 220 -16.62 0.73 8.10
N PRO A 221 -16.35 1.55 9.14
CA PRO A 221 -15.49 1.19 10.29
C PRO A 221 -16.06 0.07 11.17
N GLU A 222 -17.30 -0.35 10.94
CA GLU A 222 -17.91 -1.46 11.66
C GLU A 222 -17.63 -2.84 11.03
N GLY A 223 -17.22 -2.87 9.75
CA GLY A 223 -16.98 -4.10 9.01
C GLY A 223 -18.23 -4.96 8.78
N GLY A 224 -18.04 -6.15 8.21
CA GLY A 224 -19.08 -7.20 8.13
C GLY A 224 -20.38 -6.83 7.41
N LYS A 225 -20.38 -5.75 6.60
CA LYS A 225 -21.58 -5.23 5.94
C LYS A 225 -21.57 -5.43 4.44
N LEU A 226 -22.74 -5.69 3.88
CA LEU A 226 -23.00 -5.59 2.44
C LEU A 226 -23.42 -4.15 2.10
N LEU A 227 -22.59 -3.46 1.33
CA LEU A 227 -22.79 -2.11 0.86
C LEU A 227 -23.37 -2.15 -0.56
N ILE A 228 -24.67 -1.85 -0.64
CA ILE A 228 -25.42 -1.71 -1.90
C ILE A 228 -25.65 -0.23 -2.21
N ASP A 229 -25.81 0.11 -3.49
CA ASP A 229 -26.15 1.47 -3.91
C ASP A 229 -27.59 1.81 -3.48
N VAL A 230 -27.72 2.59 -2.41
CA VAL A 230 -28.98 3.25 -2.03
C VAL A 230 -28.98 4.59 -2.74
N GLY A 231 -29.41 4.59 -4.00
CA GLY A 231 -29.24 5.70 -4.96
C GLY A 231 -29.22 7.09 -4.31
N MET A 232 -28.14 7.84 -4.53
CA MET A 232 -28.01 9.20 -4.01
C MET A 232 -29.21 10.05 -4.44
N LYS A 233 -29.79 10.82 -3.50
CA LYS A 233 -30.76 11.86 -3.86
C LYS A 233 -30.12 12.75 -4.92
N LYS A 234 -30.73 12.82 -6.11
CA LYS A 234 -30.27 13.69 -7.21
C LYS A 234 -30.45 15.15 -6.77
N THR A 235 -29.40 15.73 -6.21
CA THR A 235 -29.35 17.15 -5.87
C THR A 235 -28.28 17.81 -6.72
N ASN A 236 -28.68 18.74 -7.58
CA ASN A 236 -27.73 19.61 -8.27
C ASN A 236 -27.33 20.74 -7.32
N SER A 237 -26.03 20.92 -7.12
CA SER A 237 -25.48 22.04 -6.34
C SER A 237 -24.46 22.80 -7.16
N VAL A 238 -24.28 24.08 -6.85
CA VAL A 238 -23.25 24.91 -7.48
C VAL A 238 -21.89 24.39 -7.04
N PHE A 239 -21.01 24.13 -8.00
CA PHE A 239 -19.61 23.82 -7.71
C PHE A 239 -18.86 25.12 -7.41
N TYR A 240 -18.25 25.20 -6.23
CA TYR A 240 -17.40 26.31 -5.82
C TYR A 240 -15.93 25.85 -5.80
N PRO A 241 -15.15 26.15 -6.85
CA PRO A 241 -13.74 25.76 -6.91
C PRO A 241 -12.96 26.22 -5.69
N GLY A 242 -12.15 25.32 -5.11
CA GLY A 242 -11.31 25.63 -3.94
C GLY A 242 -12.04 25.60 -2.60
N VAL A 243 -13.36 25.37 -2.58
CA VAL A 243 -14.11 25.23 -1.34
C VAL A 243 -14.16 23.77 -0.91
N TYR A 244 -13.76 23.53 0.34
CA TYR A 244 -13.88 22.23 0.99
C TYR A 244 -15.02 22.27 2.01
N TRP A 245 -16.06 21.50 1.74
CA TRP A 245 -17.29 21.42 2.54
C TRP A 245 -17.20 20.42 3.69
N ASN A 246 -16.33 19.42 3.58
CA ASN A 246 -16.03 18.47 4.64
C ASN A 246 -14.52 18.20 4.63
N ILE A 247 -13.83 18.73 5.63
CA ILE A 247 -12.39 18.52 5.80
C ILE A 247 -12.09 17.50 6.90
N ALA A 248 -12.97 17.37 7.90
CA ALA A 248 -12.77 16.47 9.04
C ALA A 248 -12.51 15.04 8.61
N ARG A 249 -13.44 14.42 7.87
CA ARG A 249 -13.30 13.04 7.39
C ARG A 249 -12.00 12.84 6.60
N ARG A 250 -11.69 13.80 5.73
CA ARG A 250 -10.51 13.73 4.86
C ARG A 250 -9.22 13.75 5.69
N THR A 251 -9.09 14.71 6.60
CA THR A 251 -7.92 14.85 7.46
C THR A 251 -7.72 13.62 8.33
N LEU A 252 -8.78 13.13 8.99
CA LEU A 252 -8.72 11.98 9.89
C LEU A 252 -8.37 10.69 9.17
N ASN A 253 -8.99 10.42 8.01
CA ASN A 253 -8.67 9.23 7.23
C ASN A 253 -7.21 9.25 6.72
N ASN A 254 -6.66 10.42 6.36
CA ASN A 254 -5.25 10.51 5.98
C ASN A 254 -4.30 10.34 7.17
N ILE A 255 -4.61 10.93 8.34
CA ILE A 255 -3.81 10.72 9.56
C ILE A 255 -3.80 9.24 9.93
N ASN A 256 -4.97 8.59 9.92
CA ASN A 256 -5.07 7.18 10.26
C ASN A 256 -4.37 6.28 9.22
N TYR A 257 -4.46 6.61 7.94
CA TYR A 257 -3.71 5.91 6.89
C TYR A 257 -2.20 6.01 7.11
N ILE A 258 -1.68 7.21 7.41
CA ILE A 258 -0.24 7.41 7.71
C ILE A 258 0.16 6.64 8.97
N ALA A 259 -0.68 6.67 10.01
CA ALA A 259 -0.43 5.92 11.24
C ALA A 259 -0.31 4.41 10.98
N ASN A 260 -1.17 3.86 10.12
CA ASN A 260 -1.10 2.46 9.68
C ASN A 260 0.17 2.18 8.88
N LEU A 261 0.60 3.06 7.97
CA LEU A 261 1.88 2.90 7.27
C LEU A 261 3.07 2.88 8.24
N ILE A 262 3.06 3.72 9.27
CA ILE A 262 4.10 3.73 10.31
C ILE A 262 4.07 2.42 11.12
N ALA A 263 2.89 1.92 11.49
CA ALA A 263 2.75 0.62 12.13
C ALA A 263 3.29 -0.51 11.24
N LEU A 264 3.01 -0.47 9.93
CA LEU A 264 3.50 -1.46 8.98
C LEU A 264 5.02 -1.41 8.85
N ARG A 265 5.59 -0.21 8.85
CA ARG A 265 7.05 -0.03 8.88
C ARG A 265 7.65 -0.67 10.14
N GLN A 266 7.01 -0.54 11.30
CA GLN A 266 7.48 -1.19 12.53
C GLN A 266 7.33 -2.71 12.49
N TRP A 267 6.27 -3.22 11.86
CA TRP A 267 6.13 -4.65 11.55
C TRP A 267 7.28 -5.14 10.68
N TYR A 268 7.67 -4.37 9.66
CA TYR A 268 8.79 -4.74 8.81
C TYR A 268 10.12 -4.76 9.58
N LEU A 269 10.39 -3.73 10.38
CA LEU A 269 11.62 -3.59 11.16
C LEU A 269 11.78 -4.64 12.25
N SER A 270 10.68 -5.05 12.88
CA SER A 270 10.75 -5.89 14.09
C SER A 270 10.44 -7.35 13.80
N VAL A 271 9.47 -7.61 12.90
CA VAL A 271 8.92 -8.94 12.64
C VAL A 271 9.40 -9.45 11.29
N ARG A 272 9.08 -8.75 10.20
CA ARG A 272 9.44 -9.23 8.84
C ARG A 272 10.94 -9.41 8.68
N PHE A 273 11.77 -8.55 9.29
CA PHE A 273 13.23 -8.69 9.27
C PHE A 273 13.71 -10.10 9.62
N GLN A 274 13.04 -10.77 10.57
CA GLN A 274 13.39 -12.13 10.96
C GLN A 274 13.17 -13.16 9.84
N PHE A 275 12.28 -12.89 8.89
CA PHE A 275 11.96 -13.81 7.79
C PHE A 275 12.82 -13.57 6.54
N PHE A 276 13.57 -12.47 6.50
CA PHE A 276 14.57 -12.25 5.47
C PHE A 276 15.87 -12.99 5.86
N GLN A 277 16.33 -13.88 4.99
CA GLN A 277 17.59 -14.61 5.15
C GLN A 277 18.80 -13.66 5.24
N GLU A 278 19.86 -14.11 5.90
CA GLU A 278 21.17 -13.42 5.98
C GLU A 278 22.00 -13.53 4.69
N ASN A 279 21.34 -13.48 3.53
CA ASN A 279 22.01 -13.45 2.24
C ASN A 279 21.83 -12.08 1.57
N PHE A 280 22.75 -11.74 0.68
CA PHE A 280 22.78 -10.45 -0.01
C PHE A 280 21.45 -10.10 -0.69
N MET A 281 20.86 -11.01 -1.47
CA MET A 281 19.63 -10.74 -2.22
C MET A 281 18.44 -10.50 -1.30
N SER A 282 18.30 -11.31 -0.26
CA SER A 282 17.25 -11.19 0.74
C SER A 282 17.33 -9.84 1.47
N GLN A 283 18.53 -9.40 1.84
CA GLN A 283 18.73 -8.07 2.42
C GLN A 283 18.37 -6.95 1.43
N LYS A 284 18.67 -7.09 0.14
CA LYS A 284 18.23 -6.11 -0.87
C LYS A 284 16.73 -6.07 -1.10
N LEU A 285 16.03 -7.20 -0.96
CA LEU A 285 14.57 -7.23 -1.01
C LEU A 285 13.98 -6.50 0.20
N TYR A 286 14.51 -6.77 1.39
CA TYR A 286 14.12 -6.09 2.63
C TYR A 286 14.36 -4.57 2.59
N ASP A 287 15.57 -4.15 2.21
CA ASP A 287 15.94 -2.74 2.02
C ASP A 287 14.96 -2.06 1.04
N GLY A 288 14.61 -2.77 -0.04
CA GLY A 288 13.65 -2.33 -1.03
C GLY A 288 12.26 -2.11 -0.43
N ALA A 289 11.76 -3.04 0.37
CA ALA A 289 10.45 -2.94 1.01
C ALA A 289 10.38 -1.76 1.99
N LEU A 290 11.40 -1.60 2.85
CA LEU A 290 11.49 -0.46 3.76
C LEU A 290 11.55 0.87 3.02
N GLU A 291 12.33 0.97 1.95
CA GLU A 291 12.38 2.17 1.11
C GLU A 291 10.99 2.52 0.56
N LYS A 292 10.16 1.53 0.20
CA LYS A 292 8.86 1.76 -0.45
C LYS A 292 7.82 2.19 0.57
N LEU A 293 7.89 1.65 1.79
CA LEU A 293 7.13 2.15 2.94
C LEU A 293 7.52 3.59 3.26
N ASP A 294 8.81 3.90 3.22
CA ASP A 294 9.34 5.23 3.44
C ASP A 294 8.83 6.23 2.39
N MET A 295 8.92 5.88 1.11
CA MET A 295 8.35 6.67 0.00
C MET A 295 6.83 6.85 0.13
N ALA A 296 6.10 5.81 0.57
CA ALA A 296 4.65 5.89 0.76
C ALA A 296 4.30 6.87 1.90
N ILE A 297 4.97 6.78 3.05
CA ILE A 297 4.76 7.71 4.18
C ILE A 297 5.05 9.14 3.73
N ASP A 298 6.20 9.39 3.09
CA ASP A 298 6.63 10.73 2.67
C ASP A 298 5.63 11.35 1.68
N GLU A 299 5.16 10.58 0.69
CA GLU A 299 4.13 11.04 -0.24
C GLU A 299 2.81 11.35 0.48
N ARG A 300 2.35 10.50 1.42
CA ARG A 300 1.08 10.75 2.14
C ARG A 300 1.15 11.99 3.02
N VAL A 301 2.27 12.21 3.73
CA VAL A 301 2.50 13.44 4.51
C VAL A 301 2.49 14.65 3.58
N ASN A 302 3.18 14.59 2.44
CA ASN A 302 3.21 15.67 1.44
C ASN A 302 1.82 15.96 0.84
N ARG A 303 0.99 14.94 0.61
CA ARG A 303 -0.39 15.17 0.13
C ARG A 303 -1.28 15.81 1.19
N LEU A 304 -1.14 15.41 2.45
CA LEU A 304 -1.86 16.06 3.54
C LEU A 304 -1.37 17.50 3.76
N LYS A 305 -0.07 17.76 3.60
CA LYS A 305 0.51 19.12 3.58
C LYS A 305 -0.12 20.00 2.53
N ALA A 306 -0.16 19.50 1.29
CA ALA A 306 -0.74 20.23 0.16
C ALA A 306 -2.23 20.53 0.38
N LEU A 307 -2.97 19.64 1.05
CA LEU A 307 -4.34 19.91 1.48
C LEU A 307 -4.39 21.03 2.54
N ALA A 308 -3.57 20.95 3.59
CA ALA A 308 -3.52 21.95 4.66
C ALA A 308 -3.25 23.36 4.12
N HIS A 309 -2.33 23.49 3.15
CA HIS A 309 -1.97 24.78 2.55
C HIS A 309 -3.09 25.38 1.67
N LYS A 310 -4.11 24.61 1.28
CA LYS A 310 -5.31 25.13 0.60
C LYS A 310 -6.36 25.68 1.57
N MET A 311 -6.21 25.43 2.87
CA MET A 311 -7.24 25.74 3.86
C MET A 311 -7.50 27.23 4.07
N PRO A 312 -6.49 28.14 4.06
CA PRO A 312 -6.75 29.58 4.19
C PRO A 312 -7.69 30.11 3.10
N GLN A 313 -7.38 29.82 1.83
CA GLN A 313 -8.23 30.21 0.70
C GLN A 313 -9.62 29.56 0.77
N SER A 314 -9.69 28.27 1.12
CA SER A 314 -10.95 27.55 1.30
C SER A 314 -11.82 28.13 2.42
N ALA A 315 -11.22 28.68 3.48
CA ALA A 315 -11.93 29.32 4.58
C ALA A 315 -12.50 30.68 4.15
N GLU A 316 -11.71 31.51 3.47
CA GLU A 316 -12.16 32.81 2.94
C GLU A 316 -13.32 32.66 1.95
N LEU A 317 -13.19 31.74 0.98
CA LEU A 317 -14.24 31.49 -0.02
C LEU A 317 -15.52 31.00 0.63
N TYR A 318 -15.40 30.06 1.57
CA TYR A 318 -16.54 29.52 2.31
C TYR A 318 -17.28 30.63 3.08
N GLN A 319 -16.56 31.50 3.80
CA GLN A 319 -17.16 32.61 4.54
C GLN A 319 -17.92 33.59 3.62
N LYS A 320 -17.37 33.89 2.43
CA LYS A 320 -18.04 34.73 1.42
C LYS A 320 -19.35 34.11 0.92
N ILE A 321 -19.39 32.79 0.73
CA ILE A 321 -20.57 32.07 0.23
C ILE A 321 -21.67 32.04 1.29
N VAL A 322 -21.32 31.71 2.53
CA VAL A 322 -22.31 31.45 3.59
C VAL A 322 -22.75 32.70 4.36
N LYS A 323 -22.16 33.87 4.05
CA LYS A 323 -22.52 35.19 4.62
C LYS A 323 -22.64 35.19 6.15
N GLY A 324 -21.80 34.42 6.85
CA GLY A 324 -21.78 34.34 8.31
C GLY A 324 -22.92 33.55 8.96
N LYS A 325 -23.71 32.77 8.19
CA LYS A 325 -24.84 31.97 8.71
C LYS A 325 -24.50 30.51 9.06
N ASP A 326 -23.24 30.11 8.92
CA ASP A 326 -22.80 28.69 8.92
C ASP A 326 -21.76 28.42 10.04
N PRO A 327 -21.54 27.16 10.46
CA PRO A 327 -20.99 26.87 11.77
C PRO A 327 -19.49 27.19 11.83
N GLN A 328 -19.14 27.94 12.87
CA GLN A 328 -17.76 28.33 13.24
C GLN A 328 -16.78 27.13 13.24
N ILE A 329 -17.29 25.92 13.43
CA ILE A 329 -16.50 24.68 13.46
C ILE A 329 -15.73 24.42 12.15
N LEU A 330 -16.32 24.59 10.97
CA LEU A 330 -15.64 24.26 9.71
C LEU A 330 -14.53 25.27 9.41
N VAL A 331 -14.75 26.55 9.76
CA VAL A 331 -13.71 27.58 9.67
C VAL A 331 -12.57 27.27 10.64
N ASN A 332 -12.88 26.89 11.88
CA ASN A 332 -11.87 26.51 12.87
C ASN A 332 -11.06 25.29 12.42
N GLN A 333 -11.72 24.26 11.86
CA GLN A 333 -11.03 23.08 11.30
C GLN A 333 -10.03 23.45 10.20
N LYS A 334 -10.43 24.34 9.28
CA LYS A 334 -9.56 24.83 8.21
C LYS A 334 -8.36 25.60 8.77
N LYS A 335 -8.59 26.50 9.74
CA LYS A 335 -7.53 27.28 10.38
C LYS A 335 -6.57 26.39 11.16
N GLU A 336 -7.08 25.57 12.08
CA GLU A 336 -6.27 24.69 12.91
C GLU A 336 -5.39 23.75 12.09
N LEU A 337 -5.91 23.18 10.99
CA LEU A 337 -5.14 22.29 10.11
C LEU A 337 -3.98 23.03 9.44
N PHE A 338 -4.15 24.29 9.06
CA PHE A 338 -3.10 25.10 8.46
C PHE A 338 -2.11 25.62 9.50
N ASP A 339 -2.62 26.28 10.55
CA ASP A 339 -1.81 26.96 11.57
C ASP A 339 -0.91 25.97 12.32
N ASN A 340 -1.40 24.75 12.58
CA ASN A 340 -0.65 23.72 13.29
C ASN A 340 0.02 22.70 12.35
N TRP A 341 0.06 22.93 11.03
CA TRP A 341 0.59 21.95 10.09
C TRP A 341 2.03 21.53 10.43
N GLN A 342 2.90 22.49 10.77
CA GLN A 342 4.29 22.18 11.08
C GLN A 342 4.41 21.23 12.28
N GLU A 343 3.65 21.46 13.35
CA GLU A 343 3.64 20.56 14.51
C GLU A 343 3.09 19.17 14.18
N ILE A 344 2.09 19.08 13.28
CA ILE A 344 1.57 17.80 12.79
C ILE A 344 2.64 17.04 12.00
N GLU A 345 3.32 17.72 11.08
CA GLU A 345 4.40 17.15 10.25
C GLU A 345 5.55 16.65 11.12
N ASP A 346 6.00 17.46 12.07
CA ASP A 346 7.06 17.11 13.02
C ASP A 346 6.66 15.91 13.90
N THR A 347 5.39 15.87 14.33
CA THR A 347 4.83 14.74 15.09
C THR A 347 4.90 13.46 14.24
N LEU A 348 4.36 13.46 13.02
CA LEU A 348 4.37 12.28 12.14
C LEU A 348 5.80 11.80 11.85
N PHE A 349 6.75 12.72 11.64
CA PHE A 349 8.16 12.40 11.45
C PHE A 349 8.80 11.75 12.68
N LEU A 350 8.52 12.29 13.88
CA LEU A 350 9.00 11.71 15.14
C LEU A 350 8.46 10.28 15.34
N PHE A 351 7.17 10.08 15.08
CA PHE A 351 6.51 8.79 15.25
C PHE A 351 6.99 7.71 14.29
N ARG A 352 7.51 8.06 13.11
CA ARG A 352 8.13 7.11 12.17
C ARG A 352 9.24 6.26 12.82
N LYS A 353 9.90 6.80 13.86
CA LYS A 353 10.97 6.12 14.62
C LYS A 353 10.47 5.42 15.89
N LYS A 354 9.22 5.66 16.32
CA LYS A 354 8.70 5.03 17.53
C LYS A 354 8.42 3.55 17.30
N ILE A 355 8.81 2.76 18.30
CA ILE A 355 8.71 1.30 18.31
C ILE A 355 7.46 0.79 19.03
N GLY A 356 6.60 1.67 19.53
CA GLY A 356 5.48 1.33 20.42
C GLY A 356 5.94 0.88 21.82
N GLU A 357 5.03 0.24 22.56
CA GLU A 357 5.31 -0.29 23.89
C GLU A 357 6.33 -1.43 23.85
N VAL A 358 7.47 -1.23 24.51
CA VAL A 358 8.64 -2.13 24.42
C VAL A 358 8.33 -3.52 24.98
N SER A 359 7.59 -3.59 26.09
CA SER A 359 7.23 -4.85 26.74
C SER A 359 6.32 -5.70 25.87
N GLU A 360 5.24 -5.10 25.32
CA GLU A 360 4.30 -5.80 24.42
C GLU A 360 4.99 -6.27 23.15
N ARG A 361 5.81 -5.39 22.55
CA ARG A 361 6.62 -5.75 21.39
C ARG A 361 7.53 -6.93 21.68
N ASN A 362 8.39 -6.83 22.69
CA ASN A 362 9.39 -7.85 22.96
C ASN A 362 8.74 -9.21 23.27
N ALA A 363 7.66 -9.21 24.06
CA ALA A 363 6.91 -10.42 24.36
C ALA A 363 6.30 -11.05 23.10
N PHE A 364 5.80 -10.23 22.15
CA PHE A 364 5.34 -10.72 20.86
C PHE A 364 6.49 -11.28 19.99
N LEU A 365 7.63 -10.58 19.92
CA LEU A 365 8.78 -11.00 19.13
C LEU A 365 9.40 -12.30 19.64
N GLU A 366 9.48 -12.49 20.95
CA GLU A 366 9.92 -13.75 21.57
C GLU A 366 9.05 -14.92 21.10
N LYS A 367 7.74 -14.72 21.05
CA LYS A 367 6.82 -15.75 20.58
C LYS A 367 6.96 -16.06 19.09
N VAL A 368 7.13 -15.03 18.25
CA VAL A 368 7.42 -15.21 16.83
C VAL A 368 8.73 -15.98 16.64
N ALA A 369 9.77 -15.65 17.41
CA ALA A 369 11.06 -16.35 17.33
C ALA A 369 10.93 -17.84 17.69
N GLN A 370 10.21 -18.17 18.77
CA GLN A 370 9.91 -19.56 19.15
C GLN A 370 9.17 -20.30 18.03
N ASP A 371 8.12 -19.71 17.48
CA ASP A 371 7.34 -20.34 16.41
C ASP A 371 8.17 -20.52 15.12
N ARG A 372 9.13 -19.64 14.84
CA ARG A 372 10.08 -19.80 13.72
C ARG A 372 11.03 -20.98 13.93
N GLU A 373 11.52 -21.19 15.15
CA GLU A 373 12.35 -22.35 15.50
C GLU A 373 11.59 -23.67 15.32
N GLU A 374 10.31 -23.69 15.69
CA GLU A 374 9.46 -24.88 15.59
C GLU A 374 8.94 -25.15 14.17
N LYS A 375 8.48 -24.11 13.46
CA LYS A 375 7.69 -24.25 12.21
C LYS A 375 8.52 -23.95 10.95
N GLY A 376 9.72 -23.40 11.10
CA GLY A 376 10.61 -22.98 10.02
C GLY A 376 10.52 -21.48 9.70
N SER A 377 11.17 -21.07 8.60
CA SER A 377 11.30 -19.66 8.19
C SER A 377 10.25 -19.17 7.20
N ASP A 378 9.20 -19.97 6.93
CA ASP A 378 8.08 -19.55 6.07
C ASP A 378 7.21 -18.53 6.83
N TYR A 379 7.21 -17.29 6.33
CA TYR A 379 6.50 -16.16 6.94
C TYR A 379 5.01 -16.43 7.12
N ILE A 380 4.34 -16.89 6.07
CA ILE A 380 2.89 -17.13 6.07
C ILE A 380 2.55 -18.21 7.10
N LYS A 381 3.26 -19.34 7.06
CA LYS A 381 3.03 -20.47 7.95
C LYS A 381 3.23 -20.11 9.42
N VAL A 382 4.27 -19.35 9.74
CA VAL A 382 4.57 -18.93 11.11
C VAL A 382 3.49 -17.98 11.62
N ILE A 383 3.20 -16.91 10.88
CA ILE A 383 2.25 -15.88 11.33
C ILE A 383 0.84 -16.44 11.46
N GLN A 384 0.37 -17.26 10.50
CA GLN A 384 -0.93 -17.93 10.60
C GLN A 384 -0.99 -18.99 11.69
N GLY A 385 0.17 -19.50 12.10
CA GLY A 385 0.29 -20.49 13.15
C GLY A 385 0.29 -19.91 14.56
N LEU A 386 0.31 -18.58 14.72
CA LEU A 386 0.23 -17.93 16.04
C LEU A 386 -1.12 -18.24 16.70
N ASP A 387 -1.08 -18.56 17.99
CA ASP A 387 -2.31 -18.71 18.78
C ASP A 387 -3.01 -17.34 18.99
N GLU A 388 -4.30 -17.38 19.36
CA GLU A 388 -5.12 -16.18 19.51
C GLU A 388 -4.53 -15.15 20.47
N LYS A 389 -3.89 -15.60 21.56
CA LYS A 389 -3.29 -14.70 22.55
C LYS A 389 -2.08 -14.00 21.94
N SER A 390 -1.24 -14.75 21.24
CA SER A 390 -0.05 -14.25 20.55
C SER A 390 -0.41 -13.25 19.44
N SER A 391 -1.40 -13.56 18.62
CA SER A 391 -1.92 -12.63 17.61
C SER A 391 -2.51 -11.36 18.25
N ALA A 392 -3.25 -11.49 19.36
CA ALA A 392 -3.81 -10.34 20.09
C ALA A 392 -2.71 -9.44 20.67
N MET A 393 -1.60 -10.01 21.16
CA MET A 393 -0.46 -9.24 21.67
C MET A 393 0.15 -8.36 20.58
N GLY A 394 0.48 -8.94 19.42
CA GLY A 394 1.05 -8.15 18.32
C GLY A 394 0.06 -7.14 17.76
N THR A 395 -1.24 -7.47 17.73
CA THR A 395 -2.30 -6.54 17.31
C THR A 395 -2.37 -5.35 18.27
N THR A 396 -2.34 -5.61 19.58
CA THR A 396 -2.39 -4.56 20.62
C THR A 396 -1.17 -3.65 20.51
N TRP A 397 0.02 -4.21 20.35
CA TRP A 397 1.25 -3.44 20.17
C TRP A 397 1.17 -2.48 18.98
N LEU A 398 0.75 -2.97 17.81
CA LEU A 398 0.63 -2.15 16.60
C LEU A 398 -0.51 -1.13 16.72
N GLN A 399 -1.64 -1.52 17.31
CA GLN A 399 -2.76 -0.61 17.56
C GLN A 399 -2.35 0.52 18.50
N GLY A 400 -1.50 0.24 19.51
CA GLY A 400 -0.93 1.25 20.40
C GLY A 400 -0.18 2.35 19.64
N ILE A 401 0.59 1.98 18.60
CA ILE A 401 1.27 2.95 17.72
C ILE A 401 0.25 3.80 16.95
N VAL A 402 -0.76 3.15 16.35
CA VAL A 402 -1.80 3.85 15.58
C VAL A 402 -2.59 4.82 16.46
N ASP A 403 -3.00 4.37 17.64
CA ASP A 403 -3.76 5.16 18.61
C ASP A 403 -2.96 6.33 19.17
N GLU A 404 -1.68 6.12 19.48
CA GLU A 404 -0.81 7.18 19.97
C GLU A 404 -0.62 8.28 18.92
N ILE A 405 -0.37 7.92 17.66
CA ILE A 405 -0.24 8.89 16.57
C ILE A 405 -1.52 9.71 16.40
N ASN A 406 -2.67 9.05 16.26
CA ASN A 406 -3.95 9.74 16.08
C ASN A 406 -4.23 10.67 17.26
N ARG A 407 -4.02 10.21 18.50
CA ARG A 407 -4.22 11.00 19.71
C ARG A 407 -3.30 12.22 19.77
N GLU A 408 -2.00 12.08 19.51
CA GLU A 408 -1.05 13.20 19.59
C GLU A 408 -1.30 14.24 18.49
N VAL A 409 -1.66 13.81 17.28
CA VAL A 409 -2.03 14.74 16.20
C VAL A 409 -3.35 15.46 16.52
N LEU A 410 -4.37 14.75 17.00
CA LEU A 410 -5.67 15.32 17.37
C LEU A 410 -5.60 16.34 18.52
N LYS A 411 -4.59 16.28 19.38
CA LYS A 411 -4.35 17.32 20.39
C LYS A 411 -4.06 18.68 19.74
N ARG A 412 -3.53 18.72 18.52
CA ARG A 412 -3.14 19.94 17.78
C ARG A 412 -4.27 20.53 16.96
N ILE A 413 -5.28 19.70 16.65
CA ILE A 413 -6.46 20.08 15.87
C ILE A 413 -7.76 19.77 16.63
N PRO A 414 -7.98 20.41 17.80
CA PRO A 414 -9.09 20.06 18.71
C PRO A 414 -10.49 20.17 18.08
N SER A 415 -10.69 20.98 17.04
CA SER A 415 -11.96 21.08 16.30
C SER A 415 -12.34 19.81 15.52
N PHE A 416 -11.46 18.81 15.47
CA PHE A 416 -11.69 17.52 14.84
C PHE A 416 -12.09 16.41 15.83
N LYS A 417 -12.03 16.65 17.15
CA LYS A 417 -12.19 15.62 18.19
C LYS A 417 -13.56 14.94 18.27
N ASN A 418 -14.62 15.54 17.73
CA ASN A 418 -15.97 14.97 17.74
C ASN A 418 -16.20 13.95 16.60
N TYR A 419 -15.18 13.67 15.80
CA TYR A 419 -15.24 12.70 14.70
C TYR A 419 -14.49 11.45 15.12
N ASP A 420 -15.17 10.31 15.06
CA ASP A 420 -14.56 9.03 15.41
C ASP A 420 -13.47 8.68 14.39
N TYR A 421 -12.28 8.36 14.90
CA TYR A 421 -11.15 7.85 14.11
C TYR A 421 -10.90 6.37 14.39
N ARG A 422 -11.59 5.77 15.37
CA ARG A 422 -11.53 4.33 15.63
C ARG A 422 -12.36 3.61 14.58
#